data_AF-A0A5M4ACU6-F1
#
_entry.id   AF-A0A5M4ACU6-F1
#
_cell.length_a   1.000
_cell.length_b   1.000
_cell.length_c   1.000
_cell.angle_alpha   90.00
_cell.angle_beta   90.00
_cell.angle_gamma   90.00
#
_symmetry.space_group_name_H-M   'P 1'
#
loop_
_entity.id
_entity.type
_entity.pdbx_description
1 polymer ?
#
loop_
_entity_poly.entity_id
_entity_poly.type
_entity_poly.pdbx_seq_one_letter_code
_entity_poly.pdbx_strand_id
1 'polypeptide(L)'
;MPWHFPLHEDTSIKGASNKAEDAFRVEYSAIYRYLLQFKEGLSKRNKAETGIRYEWYALQRWGANYWEDFFRPKIVWAETMRIHRKTQSRFPRFCFDNSCDYITDKTCFFATGDDLKIILSILNSKLGKYLCSKYVSILDSGGT
;
A
#
# COMPACT_ATOMS: atom_id res chain seq x y z
N MET A 1 -6.88 -14.78 3.33
CA MET A 1 -6.07 -16.02 3.40
C MET A 1 -4.86 -15.72 4.27
N PRO A 2 -4.28 -16.65 5.01
CA PRO A 2 -3.07 -16.35 5.78
C PRO A 2 -1.86 -16.30 4.83
N TRP A 3 -1.09 -15.21 4.88
CA TRP A 3 0.12 -14.98 4.07
C TRP A 3 1.33 -15.56 4.81
N HIS A 4 1.93 -16.62 4.26
CA HIS A 4 3.05 -17.35 4.89
C HIS A 4 4.34 -17.13 4.12
N PHE A 5 5.26 -16.28 4.58
CA PHE A 5 6.51 -16.04 3.84
C PHE A 5 7.50 -17.21 4.04
N PRO A 6 8.19 -17.70 2.97
CA PRO A 6 8.10 -17.26 1.57
C PRO A 6 6.99 -17.96 0.76
N LEU A 7 6.34 -18.97 1.30
CA LEU A 7 5.28 -19.77 0.65
C LEU A 7 3.90 -19.08 0.61
N HIS A 8 3.85 -17.80 0.28
CA HIS A 8 2.65 -16.96 0.39
C HIS A 8 1.58 -17.29 -0.67
N GLU A 9 1.98 -17.99 -1.73
CA GLU A 9 1.09 -18.54 -2.76
C GLU A 9 0.53 -19.93 -2.38
N ASP A 10 1.09 -20.62 -1.38
CA ASP A 10 0.65 -21.95 -0.95
C ASP A 10 -0.59 -21.83 -0.04
N THR A 11 -1.77 -21.84 -0.66
CA THR A 11 -3.06 -21.75 0.03
C THR A 11 -3.39 -22.97 0.91
N SER A 12 -2.60 -24.05 0.85
CA SER A 12 -2.79 -25.23 1.71
C SER A 12 -2.33 -25.00 3.15
N ILE A 13 -1.44 -24.04 3.36
CA ILE A 13 -0.88 -23.73 4.68
C ILE A 13 -1.93 -23.03 5.54
N LYS A 14 -2.11 -23.54 6.76
CA LYS A 14 -3.04 -22.98 7.75
C LYS A 14 -2.33 -22.79 9.07
N GLY A 15 -2.36 -21.56 9.57
CA GLY A 15 -1.70 -21.22 10.82
C GLY A 15 -0.18 -21.21 10.70
N ALA A 16 0.49 -20.92 11.81
CA ALA A 16 1.96 -20.86 11.83
C ALA A 16 2.56 -22.20 11.38
N SER A 17 3.44 -22.16 10.38
CA SER A 17 3.93 -23.34 9.69
C SER A 17 5.44 -23.52 9.82
N ASN A 18 5.87 -24.68 10.33
CA ASN A 18 7.28 -25.06 10.34
C ASN A 18 7.85 -25.18 8.91
N LYS A 19 7.03 -25.63 7.94
CA LYS A 19 7.41 -25.70 6.53
C LYS A 19 7.79 -24.31 5.99
N ALA A 20 7.02 -23.27 6.37
CA ALA A 20 7.30 -21.90 5.95
C ALA A 20 8.58 -21.36 6.63
N GLU A 21 8.79 -21.63 7.92
CA GLU A 21 10.01 -21.21 8.63
C GLU A 21 11.26 -21.90 8.07
N ASP A 22 11.20 -23.20 7.74
CA ASP A 22 12.30 -23.94 7.14
C ASP A 22 12.63 -23.40 5.74
N ALA A 23 11.62 -23.13 4.91
CA ALA A 23 11.80 -22.49 3.61
C ALA A 23 12.43 -21.10 3.75
N PHE A 24 11.95 -20.29 4.71
CA PHE A 24 12.50 -18.96 5.00
C PHE A 24 13.99 -19.03 5.38
N ARG A 25 14.36 -20.00 6.22
CA ARG A 25 15.76 -20.21 6.64
C ARG A 25 16.68 -20.58 5.48
N VAL A 26 16.19 -21.37 4.52
CA VAL A 26 16.97 -21.83 3.36
C VAL A 26 17.05 -20.75 2.28
N GLU A 27 15.91 -20.23 1.84
CA GLU A 27 15.82 -19.32 0.70
C GLU A 27 16.31 -17.90 1.03
N TYR A 28 16.12 -17.45 2.27
CA TYR A 28 16.46 -16.08 2.72
C TYR A 28 17.30 -16.10 3.99
N SER A 29 18.34 -16.93 4.01
CA SER A 29 19.20 -17.18 5.19
C SER A 29 19.74 -15.92 5.87
N ALA A 30 20.14 -14.90 5.11
CA ALA A 30 20.64 -13.64 5.66
C ALA A 30 19.56 -12.88 6.44
N ILE A 31 18.35 -12.79 5.88
CA ILE A 31 17.20 -12.12 6.52
C ILE A 31 16.74 -12.92 7.74
N TYR A 32 16.67 -14.25 7.61
CA TYR A 32 16.32 -15.14 8.72
C TYR A 32 17.28 -14.92 9.91
N ARG A 33 18.59 -14.96 9.68
CA ARG A 33 19.61 -14.75 10.72
C ARG A 33 19.51 -13.37 11.37
N TYR A 34 19.19 -12.34 10.59
CA TYR A 34 18.98 -11.00 11.12
C TYR A 34 17.75 -10.93 12.02
N LEU A 35 16.59 -11.42 11.57
CA LEU A 35 15.36 -11.43 12.35
C LEU A 35 15.46 -12.32 13.59
N LEU A 36 16.26 -13.40 13.52
CA LEU A 36 16.47 -14.32 14.63
C LEU A 36 17.06 -13.62 15.87
N GLN A 37 17.86 -12.56 15.68
CA GLN A 37 18.39 -11.75 16.78
C GLN A 37 17.28 -11.07 17.61
N PHE A 38 16.11 -10.88 17.02
CA PHE A 38 14.95 -10.22 17.63
C PHE A 38 13.81 -11.21 17.95
N LYS A 39 14.05 -12.52 17.85
CA LYS A 39 13.00 -13.55 17.95
C LYS A 39 12.17 -13.46 19.22
N GLU A 40 12.79 -13.17 20.36
CA GLU A 40 12.08 -13.05 21.63
C GLU A 40 11.03 -11.92 21.58
N GLY A 41 11.43 -10.73 21.13
CA GLY A 41 10.54 -9.58 21.00
C GLY A 41 9.46 -9.80 19.94
N LEU A 42 9.85 -10.36 18.79
CA LEU A 42 8.94 -10.64 17.68
C LEU A 42 7.88 -11.69 18.03
N SER A 43 8.26 -12.73 18.80
CA SER A 43 7.34 -13.78 19.28
C SER A 43 6.37 -13.26 20.34
N LYS A 44 6.73 -12.22 21.08
CA LYS A 44 5.91 -11.60 22.14
C LYS A 44 4.89 -10.57 21.62
N ARG A 45 4.80 -10.36 20.30
CA ARG A 45 3.78 -9.52 19.65
C ARG A 45 2.39 -10.12 19.85
N ASN A 46 1.40 -9.67 19.08
CA ASN A 46 -0.01 -10.06 19.24
C ASN A 46 -0.18 -11.57 19.52
N LYS A 47 -0.47 -11.89 20.79
CA LYS A 47 -0.51 -13.27 21.31
C LYS A 47 -1.65 -14.10 20.73
N ALA A 48 -2.65 -13.45 20.16
CA ALA A 48 -3.76 -14.13 19.50
C ALA A 48 -3.42 -14.58 18.06
N GLU A 49 -2.30 -14.12 17.50
CA GLU A 49 -1.94 -14.35 16.10
C GLU A 49 -0.55 -14.99 15.94
N THR A 50 0.44 -14.52 16.70
CA THR A 50 1.84 -14.95 16.56
C THR A 50 2.01 -16.38 17.07
N GLY A 51 2.57 -17.27 16.25
CA GLY A 51 2.71 -18.70 16.56
C GLY A 51 1.41 -19.51 16.46
N ILE A 52 0.27 -18.87 16.16
CA ILE A 52 -1.03 -19.53 15.97
C ILE A 52 -1.47 -19.39 14.53
N ARG A 53 -1.64 -18.14 14.07
CA ARG A 53 -2.09 -17.79 12.72
C ARG A 53 -0.92 -17.55 11.78
N TYR A 54 0.16 -16.98 12.28
CA TYR A 54 1.33 -16.61 11.51
C TYR A 54 2.62 -16.95 12.25
N GLU A 55 3.70 -17.13 11.50
CA GLU A 55 5.03 -17.35 12.03
C GLU A 55 5.52 -16.15 12.85
N TRP A 56 6.47 -16.38 13.75
CA TRP A 56 6.97 -15.34 14.67
C TRP A 56 7.58 -14.13 13.96
N TYR A 57 8.04 -14.30 12.72
CA TYR A 57 8.63 -13.28 11.86
C TYR A 57 7.62 -12.54 10.97
N ALA A 58 6.37 -13.01 10.87
CA ALA A 58 5.36 -12.34 10.06
C ALA A 58 4.91 -11.02 10.70
N LEU A 59 4.69 -9.98 9.90
CA LEU A 59 3.98 -8.78 10.36
C LEU A 59 2.49 -9.12 10.56
N GLN A 60 1.78 -8.37 11.41
CA GLN A 60 0.35 -8.61 11.72
C GLN A 60 -0.51 -8.70 10.45
N ARG A 61 -1.74 -9.23 10.59
CA ARG A 61 -2.68 -9.59 9.49
C ARG A 61 -2.39 -8.96 8.14
N TRP A 62 -2.21 -9.81 7.14
CA TRP A 62 -2.27 -9.40 5.74
C TRP A 62 -3.65 -8.82 5.42
N GLY A 63 -3.73 -7.48 5.40
CA GLY A 63 -4.87 -6.72 4.90
C GLY A 63 -4.72 -6.35 3.42
N ALA A 64 -3.62 -6.76 2.78
CA ALA A 64 -3.26 -6.36 1.43
C ALA A 64 -3.66 -7.42 0.38
N ASN A 65 -4.91 -7.92 0.43
CA ASN A 65 -5.46 -8.73 -0.68
C ASN A 65 -5.34 -8.02 -2.04
N TYR A 66 -5.24 -6.69 -2.01
CA TYR A 66 -5.08 -5.80 -3.16
C TYR A 66 -3.60 -5.56 -3.55
N TRP A 67 -2.64 -6.34 -3.06
CA TRP A 67 -1.22 -6.08 -3.34
C TRP A 67 -0.90 -6.14 -4.85
N GLU A 68 -1.62 -6.95 -5.62
CA GLU A 68 -1.49 -7.00 -7.08
C GLU A 68 -2.00 -5.72 -7.76
N ASP A 69 -2.89 -4.96 -7.11
CA ASP A 69 -3.41 -3.70 -7.65
C ASP A 69 -2.32 -2.61 -7.72
N PHE A 70 -1.22 -2.76 -6.97
CA PHE A 70 -0.02 -1.93 -7.15
C PHE A 70 0.65 -2.14 -8.52
N PHE A 71 0.33 -3.21 -9.25
CA PHE A 71 0.92 -3.51 -10.56
C PHE A 71 -0.09 -3.41 -11.72
N ARG A 72 -1.27 -2.81 -11.48
CA ARG A 72 -2.28 -2.55 -12.53
C ARG A 72 -2.28 -1.08 -12.96
N PRO A 73 -2.75 -0.73 -14.17
CA PRO A 73 -2.92 0.68 -14.54
C PRO A 73 -3.75 1.42 -13.48
N LYS A 74 -3.28 2.59 -13.04
CA LYS A 74 -3.85 3.28 -11.88
C LYS A 74 -3.82 4.80 -12.02
N ILE A 75 -4.78 5.47 -11.41
CA ILE A 75 -4.70 6.91 -11.13
C ILE A 75 -3.95 7.07 -9.81
N VAL A 76 -3.00 7.99 -9.75
CA VAL A 76 -2.22 8.30 -8.54
C VAL A 76 -2.34 9.77 -8.17
N TRP A 77 -2.36 10.07 -6.87
CA TRP A 77 -2.38 11.44 -6.37
C TRP A 77 -1.81 11.55 -4.96
N ALA A 78 -1.29 12.71 -4.61
CA ALA A 78 -0.83 13.01 -3.26
C ALA A 78 -2.02 13.26 -2.33
N GLU A 79 -1.91 12.79 -1.08
CA GLU A 79 -2.86 13.05 0.01
C GLU A 79 -3.09 14.55 0.21
N THR A 80 -2.02 15.35 0.07
CA THR A 80 -2.09 16.80 0.15
C THR A 80 -1.66 17.45 -1.17
N MET A 81 -2.52 18.27 -1.73
CA MET A 81 -2.23 19.03 -2.95
C MET A 81 -2.09 20.52 -2.65
N ARG A 82 -0.87 21.05 -2.76
CA ARG A 82 -0.66 22.51 -2.69
C ARG A 82 -1.46 23.24 -3.77
N ILE A 83 -2.20 24.27 -3.37
CA ILE A 83 -2.85 25.25 -4.25
C ILE A 83 -1.98 26.49 -4.28
N HIS A 84 -1.51 26.91 -5.46
CA HIS A 84 -0.65 28.08 -5.58
C HIS A 84 -1.52 29.36 -5.61
N ARG A 85 -1.18 30.36 -4.77
CA ARG A 85 -1.97 31.60 -4.61
C ARG A 85 -2.20 32.35 -5.93
N LYS A 86 -1.17 32.42 -6.78
CA LYS A 86 -1.21 33.19 -8.04
C LYS A 86 -1.85 32.41 -9.19
N THR A 87 -1.79 31.08 -9.16
CA THR A 87 -2.15 30.24 -10.31
C THR A 87 -2.71 28.91 -9.85
N GLN A 88 -3.98 28.69 -10.12
CA GLN A 88 -4.61 27.40 -9.88
C GLN A 88 -4.62 26.52 -11.14
N SER A 89 -3.66 26.72 -12.05
CA SER A 89 -3.59 25.99 -13.33
C SER A 89 -3.19 24.53 -13.14
N ARG A 90 -2.50 24.22 -12.04
CA ARG A 90 -2.04 22.87 -11.70
C ARG A 90 -2.84 22.28 -10.54
N PHE A 91 -4.11 22.62 -10.35
CA PHE A 91 -4.98 21.98 -9.35
C PHE A 91 -6.32 21.59 -9.98
N PRO A 92 -6.82 20.37 -9.73
CA PRO A 92 -6.18 19.26 -9.00
C PRO A 92 -5.07 18.58 -9.82
N ARG A 93 -4.29 17.67 -9.21
CA ARG A 93 -3.15 16.96 -9.85
C ARG A 93 -3.30 15.46 -9.73
N PHE A 94 -4.21 14.91 -10.51
CA PHE A 94 -4.30 13.46 -10.68
C PHE A 94 -3.41 13.06 -11.85
N CYS A 95 -2.62 12.01 -11.66
CA CYS A 95 -1.73 11.45 -12.68
C CYS A 95 -2.20 10.04 -13.03
N PHE A 96 -1.90 9.58 -14.25
CA PHE A 96 -2.17 8.21 -14.66
C PHE A 96 -0.85 7.46 -14.82
N ASP A 97 -0.72 6.38 -14.08
CA ASP A 97 0.36 5.42 -14.22
C ASP A 97 -0.14 4.25 -15.07
N ASN A 98 0.35 4.20 -16.30
CA ASN A 98 0.09 3.10 -17.24
C ASN A 98 1.23 2.07 -17.25
N SER A 99 2.43 2.45 -16.81
CA SER A 99 3.59 1.54 -16.83
C SER A 99 3.59 0.61 -15.62
N CYS A 100 2.86 0.98 -14.57
CA CYS A 100 2.72 0.23 -13.32
C CYS A 100 4.04 0.14 -12.53
N ASP A 101 4.95 1.07 -12.78
CA ASP A 101 6.28 1.11 -12.15
C ASP A 101 6.29 1.92 -10.85
N TYR A 102 5.22 2.68 -10.58
CA TYR A 102 5.16 3.57 -9.42
C TYR A 102 4.39 2.94 -8.26
N ILE A 103 5.10 2.79 -7.13
CA ILE A 103 4.51 2.40 -5.85
C ILE A 103 4.28 3.67 -5.02
N THR A 104 3.07 3.82 -4.49
CA THR A 104 2.71 4.92 -3.61
C THR A 104 3.19 4.66 -2.18
N ASP A 105 3.79 5.68 -1.55
CA ASP A 105 4.00 5.66 -0.11
C ASP A 105 2.71 5.97 0.65
N LYS A 106 2.77 6.09 1.99
CA LYS A 106 1.61 6.41 2.83
C LYS A 106 0.92 7.72 2.44
N THR A 107 1.67 8.69 1.91
CA THR A 107 1.17 10.05 1.62
C THR A 107 0.64 10.19 0.20
N CYS A 108 0.55 9.08 -0.53
CA CYS A 108 -0.01 9.02 -1.86
C CYS A 108 -1.10 7.95 -1.91
N PHE A 109 -2.15 8.24 -2.67
CA PHE A 109 -3.25 7.32 -2.93
C PHE A 109 -3.21 6.88 -4.37
N PHE A 110 -3.81 5.72 -4.63
CA PHE A 110 -4.06 5.24 -5.97
C PHE A 110 -5.46 4.64 -6.10
N ALA A 111 -5.95 4.60 -7.34
CA ALA A 111 -7.19 3.93 -7.71
C ALA A 111 -6.98 3.14 -9.01
N THR A 112 -7.36 1.88 -8.99
CA THR A 112 -7.43 0.98 -10.15
C THR A 112 -8.89 0.71 -10.50
N GLY A 113 -9.14 0.20 -11.71
CA GLY A 113 -10.49 -0.12 -12.19
C GLY A 113 -10.65 0.16 -13.67
N ASP A 114 -11.91 0.29 -14.08
CA ASP A 114 -12.29 0.56 -15.47
C ASP A 114 -12.39 2.08 -15.74
N ASP A 115 -12.35 2.45 -17.02
CA ASP A 115 -12.54 3.84 -17.49
C ASP A 115 -11.62 4.90 -16.86
N LEU A 116 -10.45 4.49 -16.35
CA LEU A 116 -9.52 5.36 -15.62
C LEU A 116 -9.15 6.63 -16.39
N LYS A 117 -9.01 6.55 -17.72
CA LYS A 117 -8.69 7.74 -18.55
C LYS A 117 -9.84 8.74 -18.61
N ILE A 118 -11.09 8.27 -18.63
CA ILE A 118 -12.28 9.12 -18.60
C ILE A 118 -12.40 9.77 -17.23
N ILE A 119 -12.27 8.98 -16.17
CA ILE A 119 -12.29 9.45 -14.78
C ILE A 119 -11.22 10.52 -14.57
N LEU A 120 -9.97 10.23 -14.96
CA LEU A 120 -8.85 11.17 -14.91
C LEU A 120 -9.15 12.48 -15.65
N SER A 121 -9.75 12.39 -16.84
CA SER A 121 -10.11 13.56 -17.63
C SER A 121 -11.12 14.44 -16.91
N ILE A 122 -12.12 13.84 -16.25
CA ILE A 122 -13.11 14.57 -15.43
C ILE A 122 -12.43 15.19 -14.21
N LEU A 123 -11.61 14.43 -13.50
CA LEU A 123 -10.89 14.88 -12.29
C LEU A 123 -10.02 16.11 -12.56
N ASN A 124 -9.28 16.12 -13.68
CA ASN A 124 -8.42 17.24 -14.07
C ASN A 124 -9.14 18.34 -14.87
N SER A 125 -10.45 18.23 -15.09
CA SER A 125 -11.23 19.24 -15.82
C SER A 125 -11.59 20.47 -14.96
N LYS A 126 -12.17 21.49 -15.59
CA LYS A 126 -12.77 22.64 -14.88
C LYS A 126 -13.85 22.21 -13.89
N LEU A 127 -14.64 21.19 -14.24
CA LEU A 127 -15.67 20.63 -13.36
C LEU A 127 -15.03 19.92 -12.17
N GLY A 128 -14.05 19.05 -12.41
CA GLY A 128 -13.33 18.35 -11.34
C GLY A 128 -12.68 19.32 -10.35
N LYS A 129 -12.04 20.37 -10.88
CA LYS A 129 -11.52 21.47 -10.06
C LYS A 129 -12.59 22.16 -9.20
N TYR A 130 -13.74 22.47 -9.78
CA TYR A 130 -14.86 23.06 -9.03
C TYR A 130 -15.33 22.12 -7.92
N LEU A 131 -15.54 20.83 -8.21
CA LEU A 131 -15.94 19.83 -7.22
C LEU A 131 -14.90 19.70 -6.10
N CYS A 132 -13.61 19.59 -6.42
CA CYS A 132 -12.55 19.55 -5.41
C CYS A 132 -12.59 20.78 -4.49
N SER A 133 -12.84 21.98 -5.04
CA SER A 133 -12.95 23.20 -4.22
C SER A 133 -14.15 23.22 -3.26
N LYS A 134 -15.17 22.38 -3.51
CA LYS A 134 -16.38 22.29 -2.69
C LYS A 134 -16.32 21.18 -1.64
N TYR A 135 -15.69 20.06 -1.98
CA TYR A 135 -15.76 18.84 -1.16
C TYR A 135 -14.44 18.45 -0.49
N VAL A 136 -13.30 18.98 -0.94
CA VAL A 136 -12.00 18.66 -0.33
C VAL A 136 -11.68 19.68 0.76
N SER A 137 -11.25 19.19 1.92
CA SER A 137 -10.82 20.02 3.03
C SER A 137 -9.60 20.87 2.66
N ILE A 138 -9.68 22.18 2.93
CA ILE A 138 -8.57 23.11 2.77
C ILE A 138 -7.88 23.23 4.13
N LEU A 139 -6.69 22.63 4.24
CA LEU A 139 -5.90 22.61 5.48
C LEU A 139 -5.19 23.95 5.74
N ASP A 140 -4.77 24.63 4.67
CA ASP A 140 -4.17 25.95 4.73
C ASP A 140 -4.48 26.71 3.42
N SER A 141 -4.86 27.99 3.54
CA SER A 141 -5.09 28.89 2.41
C SER A 141 -3.87 29.77 2.08
N GLY A 142 -2.78 29.65 2.84
CA GLY A 142 -1.43 29.92 2.37
C GLY A 142 -0.42 30.20 3.48
N GLY A 143 0.71 29.47 3.44
CA GLY A 143 1.98 29.91 3.98
C GLY A 143 2.51 31.13 3.21
N THR A 144 3.09 32.08 3.96
CA THR A 144 3.70 33.36 3.54
C THR A 144 4.31 33.34 2.15
#